data_AF-H6MTP5-F1
#
_entry.id   AF-H6MTP5-F1
#
_cell.length_a   1.000
_cell.length_b   1.000
_cell.length_c   1.000
_cell.angle_alpha   90.00
_cell.angle_beta   90.00
_cell.angle_gamma   90.00
#
_symmetry.space_group_name_H-M   'P 1'
#
loop_
_entity.id
_entity.type
_entity.pdbx_description
1 polymer ?
#
loop_
_entity_poly.entity_id
_entity_poly.type
_entity_poly.pdbx_seq_one_letter_code
_entity_poly.pdbx_strand_id
1 'polypeptide(L)'
;MGRSMFERLSKDRKIPHWQQLALYVWAHVGTDGHCLLPADIARQLWRGSTARTDKLSEAVAGAVEHGWLDPQSNRRCAVVPHDVEYHRRRPAHCSLHQ
;
A
#
# COMPACT_ATOMS: atom_id res chain seq x y z
N MET A 1 12.43 -4.33 -13.47
CA MET A 1 11.30 -4.39 -14.44
C MET A 1 9.90 -4.55 -13.82
N GLY A 2 9.73 -4.99 -12.56
CA GLY A 2 8.38 -5.18 -11.98
C GLY A 2 7.60 -3.92 -11.55
N ARG A 3 8.29 -2.84 -11.16
CA ARG A 3 7.64 -1.63 -10.59
C ARG A 3 6.69 -0.90 -11.55
N SER A 4 7.03 -0.80 -12.84
CA SER A 4 6.18 -0.15 -13.83
C SER A 4 4.90 -0.93 -14.13
N MET A 5 4.93 -2.26 -14.02
CA MET A 5 3.74 -3.10 -14.20
C MET A 5 2.78 -2.93 -13.02
N PHE A 6 3.29 -2.94 -11.79
CA PHE A 6 2.49 -2.71 -10.59
C PHE A 6 1.86 -1.32 -10.57
N GLU A 7 2.62 -0.28 -10.96
CA GLU A 7 2.08 1.08 -11.05
C GLU A 7 0.96 1.21 -12.10
N ARG A 8 1.06 0.48 -13.20
CA ARG A 8 0.01 0.47 -14.21
C ARG A 8 -1.24 -0.25 -13.72
N LEU A 9 -1.07 -1.43 -13.11
CA LEU A 9 -2.18 -2.23 -12.61
C LEU A 9 -2.89 -1.58 -11.42
N SER A 10 -2.18 -0.84 -10.56
CA SER A 10 -2.80 -0.15 -9.42
C SER A 10 -3.85 0.90 -9.82
N LYS A 11 -3.87 1.31 -11.09
CA LYS A 11 -4.83 2.28 -11.64
C LYS A 11 -5.99 1.62 -12.41
N ASP A 12 -6.04 0.28 -12.49
CA ASP A 12 -7.11 -0.44 -13.19
C ASP A 12 -8.38 -0.54 -12.33
N ARG A 13 -9.49 0.01 -12.84
CA ARG A 13 -10.79 0.05 -12.17
C ARG A 13 -11.42 -1.33 -11.97
N LYS A 14 -10.97 -2.36 -12.67
CA LYS A 14 -11.48 -3.73 -12.52
C LYS A 14 -10.90 -4.45 -11.30
N ILE A 15 -9.82 -3.91 -10.73
CA ILE A 15 -9.15 -4.49 -9.58
C ILE A 15 -9.80 -3.97 -8.29
N PRO A 16 -10.01 -4.81 -7.26
CA PRO A 16 -10.50 -4.35 -5.97
C PRO A 16 -9.60 -3.28 -5.34
N HIS A 17 -10.19 -2.36 -4.57
CA HIS A 17 -9.47 -1.25 -3.96
C HIS A 17 -8.26 -1.66 -3.10
N TRP A 18 -8.40 -2.72 -2.29
CA TRP A 18 -7.30 -3.24 -1.47
C TRP A 18 -6.12 -3.70 -2.33
N GLN A 19 -6.41 -4.33 -3.48
CA GLN A 19 -5.38 -4.85 -4.38
C GLN A 19 -4.74 -3.72 -5.19
N GLN A 20 -5.52 -2.71 -5.60
CA GLN A 20 -4.96 -1.48 -6.19
C GLN A 20 -3.99 -0.79 -5.24
N LEU A 21 -4.37 -0.66 -3.96
CA LEU A 21 -3.50 -0.09 -2.93
C LEU A 21 -2.24 -0.93 -2.72
N ALA A 22 -2.37 -2.24 -2.60
CA ALA A 22 -1.22 -3.13 -2.49
C ALA A 22 -0.28 -2.93 -3.69
N LEU A 23 -0.78 -3.04 -4.92
CA LEU A 23 0.03 -2.84 -6.14
C LEU A 23 0.72 -1.48 -6.16
N TYR A 24 0.05 -0.42 -5.71
CA TYR A 24 0.69 0.90 -5.55
C TYR A 24 1.85 0.85 -4.55
N VAL A 25 1.63 0.26 -3.36
CA VAL A 25 2.65 0.12 -2.32
C VAL A 25 3.85 -0.67 -2.84
N TRP A 26 3.60 -1.80 -3.49
CA TRP A 26 4.64 -2.64 -4.11
C TRP A 26 5.45 -1.92 -5.20
N ALA A 27 4.85 -0.94 -5.88
CA ALA A 27 5.55 -0.10 -6.85
C ALA A 27 6.41 1.01 -6.21
N HIS A 28 6.02 1.51 -5.03
CA HIS A 28 6.58 2.70 -4.38
C HIS A 28 7.32 2.41 -3.06
N VAL A 29 7.42 1.15 -2.66
CA VAL A 29 8.08 0.76 -1.41
C VAL A 29 9.55 1.15 -1.43
N GLY A 30 9.99 1.75 -0.33
CA GLY A 30 11.38 2.08 -0.05
C GLY A 30 12.22 0.83 0.19
N THR A 31 13.53 1.02 0.32
CA THR A 31 14.46 -0.08 0.64
C THR A 31 14.27 -0.65 2.04
N ASP A 32 13.55 0.06 2.90
CA ASP A 32 13.20 -0.31 4.28
C ASP A 32 11.87 -1.08 4.38
N GLY A 33 11.21 -1.35 3.25
CA GLY A 33 9.91 -2.04 3.23
C GLY A 33 8.72 -1.12 3.53
N HIS A 34 8.95 0.18 3.75
CA HIS A 34 7.88 1.15 4.00
C HIS A 34 7.46 1.87 2.72
N CYS A 35 6.17 2.14 2.60
CA CYS A 35 5.60 3.05 1.62
C CYS A 35 4.77 4.11 2.34
N LEU A 36 5.23 5.36 2.30
CA LEU A 36 4.44 6.49 2.75
C LEU A 36 3.25 6.70 1.81
N LEU A 37 2.05 6.76 2.37
CA LEU A 37 0.82 6.96 1.61
C LEU A 37 0.50 8.46 1.56
N PRO A 38 0.45 9.08 0.38
CA PRO A 38 0.00 10.46 0.23
C PRO A 38 -1.40 10.66 0.80
N ALA A 39 -1.68 11.83 1.39
CA ALA A 39 -2.98 12.14 1.96
C ALA A 39 -4.14 12.05 0.94
N ASP A 40 -3.82 12.21 -0.35
CA ASP A 40 -4.74 12.15 -1.47
C ASP A 40 -4.69 10.81 -2.24
N ILE A 41 -4.00 9.78 -1.74
CA ILE A 41 -3.80 8.51 -2.46
C ILE A 41 -5.11 7.86 -2.91
N ALA A 42 -6.16 7.93 -2.08
CA ALA A 42 -7.48 7.42 -2.41
C ALA A 42 -8.07 8.09 -3.67
N ARG A 43 -7.83 9.40 -3.86
CA ARG A 43 -8.26 10.13 -5.07
C ARG A 43 -7.42 9.76 -6.28
N GLN A 44 -6.13 9.48 -6.08
CA GLN A 44 -5.22 9.10 -7.16
C GLN A 44 -5.55 7.72 -7.73
N LEU A 45 -5.79 6.73 -6.85
CA LEU A 45 -6.11 5.36 -7.23
C LEU A 45 -7.56 5.24 -7.72
N TRP A 46 -8.51 5.86 -7.03
CA TRP A 46 -9.94 5.65 -7.25
C TRP A 46 -10.62 6.86 -7.89
N ARG A 47 -10.16 7.23 -9.09
CA ARG A 47 -10.72 8.35 -9.86
C ARG A 47 -12.24 8.25 -10.00
N GLY A 48 -12.95 9.28 -9.55
CA GLY A 48 -14.42 9.36 -9.61
C GLY A 48 -15.14 8.76 -8.39
N SER A 49 -14.41 8.17 -7.44
CA SER A 49 -14.96 7.81 -6.15
C SER A 49 -14.85 9.01 -5.20
N THR A 50 -15.93 9.37 -4.51
CA THR A 50 -15.91 10.22 -3.31
C THR A 50 -15.27 9.46 -2.14
N ALA A 51 -14.20 8.71 -2.40
CA ALA A 51 -13.64 7.74 -1.49
C ALA A 51 -13.15 8.46 -0.24
N ARG A 52 -13.96 8.33 0.81
CA ARG A 52 -13.68 8.82 2.15
C ARG A 52 -12.48 8.09 2.70
N THR A 53 -11.85 8.71 3.69
CA THR A 53 -10.77 8.14 4.50
C THR A 53 -11.07 6.72 4.98
N ASP A 54 -12.36 6.40 5.20
CA ASP A 54 -12.85 5.08 5.61
C ASP A 54 -12.49 3.99 4.57
N LYS A 55 -12.64 4.27 3.28
CA LYS A 55 -12.28 3.32 2.21
C LYS A 55 -10.78 3.04 2.13
N LEU A 56 -9.94 4.01 2.54
CA LEU A 56 -8.50 3.80 2.61
C LEU A 56 -8.15 2.85 3.75
N SER A 57 -8.76 3.03 4.91
CA SER A 57 -8.59 2.10 6.04
C SER A 57 -9.07 0.69 5.70
N GLU A 58 -10.22 0.55 5.04
CA GLU A 58 -10.74 -0.74 4.55
C GLU A 58 -9.79 -1.38 3.53
N ALA A 59 -9.25 -0.60 2.59
CA ALA A 59 -8.31 -1.10 1.60
C ALA A 59 -6.99 -1.58 2.23
N VAL A 60 -6.48 -0.86 3.25
CA VAL A 60 -5.31 -1.31 4.02
C VAL A 60 -5.64 -2.61 4.75
N ALA A 61 -6.76 -2.66 5.47
CA ALA A 61 -7.18 -3.85 6.22
C ALA A 61 -7.34 -5.08 5.31
N GLY A 62 -8.00 -4.93 4.15
CA GLY A 62 -8.13 -6.02 3.18
C GLY A 62 -6.78 -6.48 2.61
N ALA A 63 -5.86 -5.55 2.36
CA ALA A 63 -4.52 -5.91 1.88
C ALA A 63 -3.70 -6.65 2.95
N VAL A 64 -3.89 -6.34 4.23
CA VAL A 64 -3.32 -7.08 5.36
C VAL A 64 -3.95 -8.46 5.50
N GLU A 65 -5.28 -8.55 5.45
CA GLU A 65 -6.04 -9.81 5.55
C GLU A 65 -5.64 -10.81 4.46
N HIS A 66 -5.39 -10.32 3.24
CA HIS A 66 -4.92 -11.13 2.13
C HIS A 66 -3.40 -11.39 2.13
N GLY A 67 -2.65 -10.91 3.13
CA GLY A 67 -1.21 -11.13 3.26
C GLY A 67 -0.35 -10.35 2.25
N TRP A 68 -0.90 -9.31 1.62
CA TRP A 68 -0.15 -8.45 0.69
C TRP A 68 0.63 -7.33 1.39
N LEU A 69 0.21 -6.98 2.60
CA LEU A 69 0.81 -5.98 3.49
C LEU A 69 0.98 -6.55 4.90
N ASP A 70 1.96 -6.04 5.64
CA ASP A 70 2.20 -6.41 7.03
C ASP A 70 1.13 -5.80 7.96
N PRO A 71 0.74 -6.49 9.06
CA PRO A 71 -0.25 -6.00 10.03
C PRO A 71 0.01 -4.62 10.64
N GLN A 72 1.25 -4.12 10.60
CA GLN A 72 1.60 -2.77 11.07
C GLN A 72 1.20 -1.66 10.08
N SER A 73 0.69 -2.03 8.90
CA SER A 73 0.23 -1.09 7.87
C SER A 73 -0.98 -0.28 8.34
N ASN A 74 -0.98 1.00 7.98
CA ASN A 74 -2.07 1.93 8.28
C ASN A 74 -2.25 2.95 7.15
N ARG A 75 -3.25 3.84 7.29
CA ARG A 75 -3.61 4.84 6.27
C ARG A 75 -2.51 5.87 5.93
N ARG A 76 -1.42 5.95 6.70
CA ARG A 76 -0.30 6.88 6.46
C ARG A 76 0.95 6.15 5.95
N CYS A 77 1.11 4.88 6.28
CA CYS A 77 2.32 4.11 6.04
C CYS A 77 1.92 2.64 5.87
N ALA A 78 2.17 2.10 4.68
CA ALA A 78 2.00 0.68 4.40
C ALA A 78 3.35 -0.02 4.44
N VAL A 79 3.36 -1.26 4.89
CA VAL A 79 4.57 -2.06 5.09
C VAL A 79 4.43 -3.33 4.25
N VAL A 80 5.43 -3.66 3.45
CA VAL A 80 5.46 -4.94 2.73
C VAL A 80 5.97 -6.05 3.66
N PRO A 81 5.46 -7.29 3.55
CA PRO A 81 5.91 -8.41 4.40
C PRO A 81 7.42 -8.67 4.28
N HIS A 82 8.05 -8.97 5.41
CA HIS A 82 9.51 -9.11 5.58
C HIS A 82 10.15 -10.27 4.78
N ASP A 83 9.34 -11.22 4.37
CA ASP A 83 9.67 -12.49 3.72
C ASP A 83 9.73 -12.39 2.19
N VAL A 84 9.34 -11.24 1.61
CA VAL A 84 9.55 -10.99 0.19
C VAL A 84 10.84 -10.23 0.01
N GLU A 85 11.91 -10.96 -0.35
CA GLU A 85 13.29 -10.50 -0.46
C GLU A 85 13.44 -9.08 -1.05
N TYR A 86 13.44 -8.08 -0.16
CA TYR A 86 14.09 -6.79 -0.35
C TYR A 86 15.16 -6.68 0.74
N HIS A 87 16.39 -6.44 0.30
CA HIS A 87 17.61 -6.59 1.07
C HIS A 87 17.55 -5.99 2.50
N ARG A 88 17.54 -6.88 3.49
CA ARG A 88 18.11 -6.79 4.85
C ARG A 88 17.72 -5.60 5.76
N ARG A 89 17.18 -6.03 6.91
CA ARG A 89 17.43 -5.59 8.30
C ARG A 89 16.83 -4.26 8.74
N ARG A 90 15.60 -4.33 9.28
CA ARG A 90 15.20 -3.91 10.64
C ARG A 90 13.72 -4.25 10.86
N PRO A 91 13.27 -4.52 12.09
CA PRO A 91 11.83 -4.56 12.39
C PRO A 91 11.29 -3.15 12.14
N ALA A 92 10.43 -3.03 11.14
CA ALA A 92 10.07 -1.78 10.51
C ALA A 92 8.80 -1.22 11.19
N HIS A 93 8.98 -0.57 12.34
CA HIS A 93 7.90 0.12 13.03
C HIS A 93 7.58 1.40 12.24
N CYS A 94 6.36 1.57 11.71
CA CYS A 94 5.97 2.83 11.05
C CYS A 94 6.18 3.99 12.04
N SER A 95 7.16 4.87 11.77
CA SER A 95 7.62 5.91 12.70
C SER A 95 6.67 7.11 12.81
N LEU A 96 5.39 6.95 12.46
CA LEU A 96 4.38 8.02 12.43
C LEU A 96 3.44 8.03 13.64
N HIS A 97 3.80 7.35 14.72
CA HIS A 97 3.24 7.60 16.06
C HIS A 97 3.85 8.88 16.65
N GLN A 98 3.37 10.03 16.20
CA GLN A 98 3.27 11.26 16.99
C GLN A 98 1.92 11.89 16.71
#